data_AF-A0A9J6GAD0-F1
#
_entry.id   AF-A0A9J6GAD0-F1
#
_cell.length_a   1.000
_cell.length_b   1.000
_cell.length_c   1.000
_cell.angle_alpha   90.00
_cell.angle_beta   90.00
_cell.angle_gamma   90.00
#
_symmetry.space_group_name_H-M   'P 1'
#
loop_
_entity.id
_entity.type
_entity.pdbx_description
1 polymer ?
#
loop_
_entity_poly.entity_id
_entity_poly.type
_entity_poly.pdbx_seq_one_letter_code
_entity_poly.pdbx_strand_id
1 'polypeptide(L)'
;MAWEVKQVLFVAPTLLLITTFFTHLESPRWLISKFRLTEAEDVMLDAAEINNFPLQNTACLIQDLKDVFAKAPPQVTFTEAQDHLLSGVSIRKHAFGTFALYFSLVYALRAVNMLTVMRNEPRVKQAAFVVTLLWYPAMIHLLRKVTMRKFIIACFSLLGVLMCLLSLLITFEATVVSDVFLVLAKALSAPANVVFVAYTLELFPTGVRGTAAGWVFAAGATGALFASASLTLRKDMHQHATLAAAATFLFASVLAQRALPTDTTAECAMISSRRESAASRKVMKHMKSSLETPATPRLN
;
A
#
# COMPACT_ATOMS: atom_id res chain seq x y z
N MET A 1 -29.26 21.46 -6.61
CA MET A 1 -29.20 20.44 -5.52
C MET A 1 -28.53 21.08 -4.31
N ALA A 2 -29.23 21.15 -3.17
CA ALA A 2 -28.70 21.70 -1.92
C ALA A 2 -27.47 20.93 -1.43
N TRP A 3 -26.58 21.57 -0.68
CA TRP A 3 -25.33 20.96 -0.19
C TRP A 3 -25.60 19.80 0.78
N GLU A 4 -26.69 19.88 1.55
CA GLU A 4 -27.20 18.84 2.44
C GLU A 4 -27.48 17.52 1.69
N VAL A 5 -28.17 17.61 0.54
CA VAL A 5 -28.50 16.44 -0.28
C VAL A 5 -27.24 15.76 -0.81
N LYS A 6 -26.19 16.53 -1.15
CA LYS A 6 -24.90 15.97 -1.59
C LYS A 6 -24.20 15.22 -0.46
N GLN A 7 -24.28 15.71 0.77
CA GLN A 7 -23.72 15.02 1.94
C GLN A 7 -24.47 13.72 2.23
N VAL A 8 -25.80 13.76 2.21
CA VAL A 8 -26.63 12.55 2.39
C VAL A 8 -26.31 11.50 1.33
N LEU A 9 -26.17 11.90 0.07
CA LEU A 9 -25.81 10.99 -1.02
C LEU A 9 -24.41 10.36 -0.83
N PHE A 10 -23.47 11.09 -0.22
CA PHE A 10 -22.13 10.58 0.08
C PHE A 10 -22.10 9.60 1.26
N VAL A 11 -22.96 9.82 2.27
CA VAL A 11 -23.06 8.97 3.47
C VAL A 11 -23.97 7.76 3.24
N ALA A 12 -24.97 7.84 2.38
CA ALA A 12 -25.92 6.74 2.15
C ALA A 12 -25.25 5.38 1.83
N PRO A 13 -24.19 5.30 0.99
CA PRO A 13 -23.50 4.04 0.76
C PRO A 13 -22.80 3.46 1.99
N THR A 14 -22.40 4.28 2.97
CA THR A 14 -21.76 3.75 4.20
C THR A 14 -22.75 3.07 5.13
N LEU A 15 -24.05 3.36 5.01
CA LEU A 15 -25.09 2.62 5.74
C LEU A 15 -25.17 1.16 5.29
N LEU A 16 -24.85 0.86 4.02
CA LEU A 16 -24.73 -0.52 3.56
C LEU A 16 -23.59 -1.26 4.26
N LEU A 17 -22.51 -0.58 4.67
CA LEU A 17 -21.42 -1.21 5.42
C LEU A 17 -21.88 -1.73 6.79
N ILE A 18 -22.88 -1.09 7.41
CA ILE A 18 -23.46 -1.58 8.68
C ILE A 18 -24.09 -2.96 8.46
N THR A 19 -24.73 -3.19 7.31
CA THR A 19 -25.29 -4.51 7.00
C THR A 19 -24.21 -5.58 6.84
N THR A 20 -23.04 -5.20 6.31
CA THR A 20 -21.92 -6.15 6.16
C THR A 20 -21.36 -6.62 7.51
N PHE A 21 -21.39 -5.76 8.55
CA PHE A 21 -20.93 -6.13 9.89
C PHE A 21 -21.72 -7.31 10.48
N PHE A 22 -23.02 -7.41 10.22
CA PHE A 22 -23.85 -8.51 10.74
C PHE A 22 -23.73 -9.81 9.94
N THR A 23 -23.19 -9.76 8.73
CA THR A 23 -23.14 -10.91 7.82
C THR A 23 -21.76 -11.53 7.67
N HIS A 24 -20.69 -10.77 7.95
CA HIS A 24 -19.33 -11.25 7.76
C HIS A 24 -18.80 -12.00 8.98
N LEU A 25 -18.31 -13.21 8.72
CA LEU A 25 -17.51 -13.98 9.65
C LEU A 25 -16.17 -13.26 9.91
N GLU A 26 -15.68 -13.37 11.15
CA GLU A 26 -14.38 -12.82 11.54
C GLU A 26 -13.24 -13.46 10.74
N SER A 27 -12.16 -12.71 10.48
CA SER A 27 -11.06 -13.25 9.68
C SER A 27 -10.35 -14.41 10.40
N PRO A 28 -10.07 -15.56 9.73
CA PRO A 28 -9.40 -16.70 10.37
C PRO A 28 -8.08 -16.34 11.03
N ARG A 29 -7.32 -15.42 10.41
CA ARG A 29 -6.04 -14.93 10.94
C ARG A 29 -6.20 -14.22 12.29
N TRP A 30 -7.26 -13.44 12.46
CA TRP A 30 -7.53 -12.76 13.73
C TRP A 30 -7.93 -13.76 14.82
N LEU A 31 -8.80 -14.72 14.50
CA LEU A 31 -9.23 -15.77 15.43
C LEU A 31 -8.03 -16.62 15.91
N ILE A 32 -7.14 -17.00 14.98
CA ILE A 32 -5.87 -17.69 15.30
C ILE A 32 -5.00 -16.84 16.23
N SER A 33 -4.86 -15.53 15.97
CA SER A 33 -4.08 -14.63 16.85
C SER A 33 -4.62 -14.52 18.28
N LYS A 34 -5.92 -14.82 18.46
CA LYS A 34 -6.61 -14.82 19.75
C LYS A 34 -6.74 -16.21 20.38
N PHE A 35 -6.08 -17.23 19.80
CA PHE A 35 -6.17 -18.63 20.21
C PHE A 35 -7.59 -19.21 20.16
N ARG A 36 -8.51 -18.59 19.39
CA ARG A 36 -9.87 -19.09 19.13
C ARG A 36 -9.85 -20.07 17.94
N LEU A 37 -9.14 -21.19 18.11
CA LEU A 37 -8.82 -22.11 17.02
C LEU A 37 -10.02 -22.89 16.48
N THR A 38 -11.03 -23.17 17.31
CA THR A 38 -12.26 -23.84 16.89
C THR A 38 -13.10 -22.96 15.98
N GLU A 39 -13.28 -21.68 16.34
CA GLU A 39 -14.00 -20.75 15.48
C GLU A 39 -13.23 -20.45 14.18
N ALA A 40 -11.89 -20.40 14.25
CA ALA A 40 -11.08 -20.24 13.05
C ALA A 40 -11.25 -21.42 12.09
N GLU A 41 -11.41 -22.63 12.63
CA GLU A 41 -11.66 -23.85 11.86
C GLU A 41 -13.01 -23.79 11.15
N ASP A 42 -14.08 -23.45 11.87
CA ASP A 42 -15.42 -23.33 11.29
C ASP A 42 -15.43 -22.35 10.12
N VAL A 43 -14.86 -21.15 10.31
CA VAL A 43 -14.78 -20.13 9.24
C VAL A 43 -13.94 -20.61 8.05
N MET A 44 -12.86 -21.35 8.30
CA MET A 44 -12.01 -21.87 7.22
C MET A 44 -12.67 -23.02 6.45
N LEU A 45 -13.46 -23.87 7.10
CA LEU A 45 -14.24 -24.93 6.47
C LEU A 45 -15.38 -24.35 5.64
N ASP A 46 -16.13 -23.39 6.17
CA ASP A 46 -17.17 -22.66 5.43
C ASP A 46 -16.58 -21.97 4.18
N ALA A 47 -15.43 -21.31 4.33
CA ALA A 47 -14.74 -20.68 3.22
C ALA A 47 -14.22 -21.70 2.20
N ALA A 48 -13.78 -22.89 2.63
CA ALA A 48 -13.34 -23.95 1.74
C ALA A 48 -14.53 -24.55 0.96
N GLU A 49 -15.68 -24.73 1.60
CA GLU A 49 -16.91 -25.18 0.95
C GLU A 49 -17.35 -24.21 -0.15
N ILE A 50 -17.44 -22.91 0.16
CA ILE A 50 -17.82 -21.87 -0.82
C ILE A 50 -16.84 -21.82 -2.01
N ASN A 51 -15.54 -22.00 -1.75
CA ASN A 51 -14.51 -21.96 -2.78
C ASN A 51 -14.28 -23.30 -3.50
N ASN A 52 -15.10 -24.34 -3.23
CA ASN A 52 -14.92 -25.70 -3.73
C ASN A 52 -13.49 -26.24 -3.50
N PHE A 53 -12.88 -25.86 -2.37
CA PHE A 53 -11.56 -26.33 -1.97
C PHE A 53 -11.67 -27.63 -1.15
N PRO A 54 -10.78 -28.61 -1.31
CA PRO A 54 -10.91 -29.90 -0.64
C PRO A 54 -10.90 -29.78 0.89
N LEU A 55 -12.03 -30.12 1.53
CA LEU A 55 -12.22 -30.01 2.98
C LEU A 55 -11.21 -30.81 3.80
N GLN A 56 -10.80 -31.99 3.30
CA GLN A 56 -9.76 -32.82 3.93
C GLN A 56 -8.43 -32.09 4.10
N ASN A 57 -8.03 -31.30 3.09
CA ASN A 57 -6.77 -30.57 3.10
C ASN A 57 -6.82 -29.39 4.08
N THR A 58 -7.98 -28.73 4.19
CA THR A 58 -8.21 -27.65 5.15
C THR A 58 -8.18 -28.17 6.58
N ALA A 59 -8.87 -29.29 6.86
CA ALA A 59 -8.88 -29.91 8.18
C ALA A 59 -7.48 -30.38 8.62
N CYS A 60 -6.70 -30.97 7.70
CA CYS A 60 -5.32 -31.36 7.96
C CYS A 60 -4.44 -30.14 8.33
N LEU A 61 -4.55 -29.05 7.56
CA LEU A 61 -3.79 -27.81 7.81
C LEU A 61 -4.12 -27.19 9.17
N ILE A 62 -5.38 -27.27 9.59
CA ILE A 62 -5.85 -26.76 10.89
C ILE A 62 -5.33 -27.64 12.02
N GLN A 63 -5.30 -28.97 11.83
CA GLN A 63 -4.76 -29.89 12.81
C GLN A 63 -3.26 -29.66 13.04
N ASP A 64 -2.50 -29.48 11.95
CA ASP A 64 -1.08 -29.10 12.02
C ASP A 64 -0.88 -27.79 12.78
N LEU A 65 -1.74 -26.79 12.55
CA LEU A 65 -1.71 -25.52 13.30
C LEU A 65 -1.96 -25.75 14.80
N LYS A 66 -2.98 -26.53 15.17
CA LYS A 66 -3.30 -26.87 16.57
C LYS A 66 -2.12 -27.57 17.24
N ASP A 67 -1.48 -28.51 16.55
CA ASP A 67 -0.32 -29.25 17.07
C ASP A 67 0.92 -28.36 17.28
N VAL A 68 1.13 -27.37 16.41
CA VAL A 68 2.19 -26.35 16.56
C VAL A 68 1.92 -25.46 17.77
N PHE A 69 0.68 -25.00 17.96
CA PHE A 69 0.29 -24.18 19.11
C PHE A 69 0.31 -24.97 20.42
N ALA A 70 0.00 -26.27 20.41
CA ALA A 70 0.10 -27.14 21.59
C ALA A 70 1.55 -27.36 22.05
N LYS A 71 2.52 -27.28 21.13
CA LYS A 71 3.95 -27.42 21.40
C LYS A 71 4.65 -26.08 21.68
N ALA A 72 3.97 -24.95 21.49
CA ALA A 72 4.54 -23.62 21.73
C ALA A 72 4.48 -23.27 23.23
N PRO A 73 5.52 -22.60 23.78
CA PRO A 73 5.51 -22.17 25.18
C PRO A 73 4.38 -21.16 25.45
N PRO A 74 3.88 -21.09 26.70
CA PRO A 74 2.76 -20.22 27.03
C PRO A 74 3.14 -18.75 26.90
N GLN A 75 2.32 -18.04 26.12
CA GLN A 75 2.20 -16.58 26.03
C GLN A 75 3.51 -15.80 25.72
N VAL A 76 3.75 -15.58 24.42
CA VAL A 76 4.27 -14.27 24.00
C VAL A 76 3.06 -13.44 23.62
N THR A 77 2.58 -12.62 24.56
CA THR A 77 1.50 -11.68 24.27
C THR A 77 1.95 -10.80 23.10
N PHE A 78 1.12 -10.65 22.06
CA PHE A 78 1.44 -9.81 20.88
C PHE A 78 1.93 -8.40 21.26
N THR A 79 1.56 -7.91 22.44
CA THR A 79 2.01 -6.64 23.03
C THR A 79 3.49 -6.61 23.44
N GLU A 80 4.06 -7.66 24.02
CA GLU A 80 5.48 -7.66 24.41
C GLU A 80 6.43 -7.75 23.20
N ALA A 81 5.97 -8.42 22.12
CA ALA A 81 6.68 -8.47 20.85
C ALA A 81 6.64 -7.11 20.11
N GLN A 82 5.58 -6.32 20.30
CA GLN A 82 5.45 -4.98 19.71
C GLN A 82 6.47 -3.99 20.27
N ASP A 83 6.72 -4.00 21.58
CA ASP A 83 7.69 -3.11 22.22
C ASP A 83 9.13 -3.45 21.80
N HIS A 84 9.47 -4.74 21.68
CA HIS A 84 10.78 -5.16 21.17
C HIS A 84 10.97 -4.86 19.67
N LEU A 85 9.92 -4.95 18.84
CA LEU A 85 9.98 -4.60 17.41
C LEU A 85 10.10 -3.07 17.20
N LEU A 86 9.44 -2.24 18.00
CA LEU A 86 9.51 -0.77 17.90
C LEU A 86 10.82 -0.19 18.44
N SER A 87 11.52 -0.92 19.30
CA SER A 87 12.85 -0.53 19.80
C SER A 87 13.95 -0.55 18.71
N GLY A 88 13.73 -1.28 17.61
CA GLY A 88 14.70 -1.42 16.53
C GLY A 88 15.01 -0.09 15.82
N VAL A 89 16.29 0.32 15.83
CA VAL A 89 16.77 1.53 15.13
C VAL A 89 16.43 1.48 13.63
N SER A 90 16.42 0.28 13.03
CA SER A 90 16.02 0.08 11.63
C SER A 90 14.55 0.46 11.41
N ILE A 91 13.62 -0.10 12.20
CA ILE A 91 12.17 0.14 12.03
C ILE A 91 11.83 1.63 12.24
N ARG A 92 12.48 2.31 13.20
CA ARG A 92 12.32 3.75 13.40
C ARG A 92 12.77 4.59 12.20
N LYS A 93 13.90 4.23 11.57
CA LYS A 93 14.35 4.88 10.32
C LYS A 93 13.33 4.70 9.18
N HIS A 94 12.72 3.52 9.07
CA HIS A 94 11.68 3.25 8.06
C HIS A 94 10.39 4.01 8.34
N ALA A 95 9.96 4.05 9.61
CA ALA A 95 8.78 4.79 10.03
C ALA A 95 8.93 6.29 9.75
N PHE A 96 10.07 6.88 10.12
CA PHE A 96 10.35 8.28 9.83
C PHE A 96 10.49 8.56 8.32
N GLY A 97 11.15 7.66 7.59
CA GLY A 97 11.25 7.75 6.14
C GLY A 97 9.88 7.72 5.48
N THR A 98 9.06 6.70 5.74
CA THR A 98 7.70 6.59 5.20
C THR A 98 6.79 7.74 5.61
N PHE A 99 6.95 8.27 6.83
CA PHE A 99 6.27 9.48 7.28
C PHE A 99 6.57 10.68 6.37
N ALA A 100 7.86 11.02 6.19
CA ALA A 100 8.25 12.18 5.38
C ALA A 100 7.81 12.03 3.91
N LEU A 101 7.90 10.81 3.37
CA LEU A 101 7.48 10.51 1.99
C LEU A 101 5.97 10.64 1.79
N TYR A 102 5.17 10.18 2.76
CA TYR A 102 3.72 10.28 2.63
C TYR A 102 3.22 11.70 2.90
N PHE A 103 3.86 12.41 3.83
CA PHE A 103 3.64 13.84 4.04
C PHE A 103 3.79 14.62 2.74
N SER A 104 4.88 14.42 1.99
CA SER A 104 5.13 15.13 0.73
C SER A 104 4.11 14.80 -0.35
N LEU A 105 3.76 13.51 -0.48
CA LEU A 105 2.77 13.05 -1.44
C LEU A 105 1.38 13.63 -1.16
N VAL A 106 0.93 13.57 0.10
CA VAL A 106 -0.40 14.08 0.46
C VAL A 106 -0.44 15.60 0.45
N TYR A 107 0.66 16.27 0.79
CA TYR A 107 0.81 17.72 0.60
C TYR A 107 0.58 18.10 -0.87
N ALA A 108 1.28 17.45 -1.81
CA ALA A 108 1.13 17.70 -3.25
C ALA A 108 -0.28 17.35 -3.75
N LEU A 109 -0.82 16.19 -3.38
CA LEU A 109 -2.17 15.76 -3.74
C LEU A 109 -3.23 16.76 -3.24
N ARG A 110 -3.10 17.23 -2.00
CA ARG A 110 -4.03 18.21 -1.43
C ARG A 110 -3.90 19.58 -2.09
N ALA A 111 -2.67 20.02 -2.40
CA ALA A 111 -2.43 21.25 -3.14
C ALA A 111 -3.12 21.24 -4.51
N VAL A 112 -2.93 20.16 -5.29
CA VAL A 112 -3.57 19.98 -6.60
C VAL A 112 -5.10 19.91 -6.49
N ASN A 113 -5.63 19.21 -5.49
CA ASN A 113 -7.07 19.14 -5.26
C ASN A 113 -7.67 20.52 -4.95
N MET A 114 -7.02 21.30 -4.08
CA MET A 114 -7.49 22.65 -3.76
C MET A 114 -7.39 23.59 -4.96
N LEU A 115 -6.29 23.56 -5.73
CA LEU A 115 -6.16 24.34 -6.96
C LEU A 115 -7.26 24.01 -7.98
N THR A 116 -7.62 22.73 -8.13
CA THR A 116 -8.72 22.28 -9.00
C THR A 116 -10.07 22.86 -8.54
N VAL A 117 -10.29 22.97 -7.23
CA VAL A 117 -11.51 23.58 -6.68
C VAL A 117 -11.50 25.10 -6.89
N MET A 118 -10.37 25.76 -6.60
CA MET A 118 -10.18 27.22 -6.73
C MET A 118 -10.30 27.71 -8.16
N ARG A 119 -9.87 26.92 -9.16
CA ARG A 119 -10.04 27.26 -10.58
C ARG A 119 -11.52 27.46 -10.96
N ASN A 120 -12.42 26.81 -10.22
CA ASN A 120 -13.88 26.87 -10.39
C ASN A 120 -14.45 26.49 -11.78
N GLU A 121 -13.62 26.02 -12.69
CA GLU A 121 -14.04 25.60 -14.03
C GLU A 121 -14.64 24.18 -14.05
N PRO A 122 -15.87 23.98 -14.56
CA PRO A 122 -16.49 22.65 -14.61
C PRO A 122 -15.73 21.70 -15.54
N ARG A 123 -15.16 22.21 -16.64
CA ARG A 123 -14.37 21.43 -17.60
C ARG A 123 -13.16 20.77 -16.96
N VAL A 124 -12.41 21.52 -16.15
CA VAL A 124 -11.23 21.04 -15.43
C VAL A 124 -11.61 19.99 -14.39
N LYS A 125 -12.69 20.22 -13.63
CA LYS A 125 -13.20 19.27 -12.62
C LYS A 125 -13.64 17.94 -13.26
N GLN A 126 -14.37 18.00 -14.38
CA GLN A 126 -14.82 16.82 -15.12
C GLN A 126 -13.64 16.06 -15.77
N ALA A 127 -12.73 16.78 -16.44
CA ALA A 127 -11.53 16.19 -17.03
C ALA A 127 -10.66 15.52 -15.96
N ALA A 128 -10.44 16.19 -14.83
CA ALA A 128 -9.75 15.62 -13.69
C ALA A 128 -10.38 14.31 -13.20
N PHE A 129 -11.71 14.24 -13.11
CA PHE A 129 -12.41 13.02 -12.71
C PHE A 129 -12.22 11.88 -13.73
N VAL A 130 -12.52 12.14 -15.00
CA VAL A 130 -12.44 11.14 -16.08
C VAL A 130 -11.02 10.62 -16.25
N VAL A 131 -10.04 11.53 -16.33
CA VAL A 131 -8.63 11.14 -16.51
C VAL A 131 -8.16 10.34 -15.31
N THR A 132 -8.42 10.78 -14.07
CA THR A 132 -8.03 10.02 -12.87
C THR A 132 -8.64 8.62 -12.85
N LEU A 133 -9.92 8.48 -13.25
CA LEU A 133 -10.60 7.19 -13.32
C LEU A 133 -9.91 6.25 -14.33
N LEU A 134 -9.55 6.76 -15.49
CA LEU A 134 -8.85 6.02 -16.54
C LEU A 134 -7.42 5.61 -16.15
N TRP A 135 -6.78 6.32 -15.21
CA TRP A 135 -5.44 6.00 -14.74
C TRP A 135 -5.38 4.77 -13.83
N TYR A 136 -6.45 4.41 -13.13
CA TYR A 136 -6.47 3.22 -12.25
C TYR A 136 -6.21 1.88 -12.98
N PRO A 137 -6.89 1.55 -14.10
CA PRO A 137 -6.59 0.32 -14.83
C PRO A 137 -5.16 0.33 -15.42
N ALA A 138 -4.68 1.49 -15.89
CA ALA A 138 -3.31 1.64 -16.37
C ALA A 138 -2.28 1.40 -15.25
N MET A 139 -2.54 1.91 -14.05
CA MET A 139 -1.75 1.65 -12.84
C MET A 139 -1.69 0.15 -12.55
N ILE A 140 -2.83 -0.56 -12.50
CA ILE A 140 -2.87 -2.00 -12.22
C ILE A 140 -2.05 -2.77 -13.26
N HIS A 141 -2.18 -2.43 -14.55
CA HIS A 141 -1.42 -3.07 -15.60
C HIS A 141 0.09 -2.81 -15.47
N LEU A 142 0.49 -1.60 -15.08
CA LEU A 142 1.90 -1.24 -14.89
C LEU A 142 2.52 -1.92 -13.66
N LEU A 143 1.78 -2.06 -12.56
CA LEU A 143 2.22 -2.76 -11.35
C LEU A 143 2.44 -4.26 -11.55
N ARG A 144 1.84 -4.87 -12.59
CA ARG A 144 2.18 -6.25 -12.99
C ARG A 144 3.58 -6.37 -13.60
N LYS A 145 4.14 -5.27 -14.11
CA LYS A 145 5.44 -5.24 -14.81
C LYS A 145 6.54 -4.57 -13.98
N VAL A 146 6.18 -3.68 -13.07
CA VAL A 146 7.11 -2.83 -12.31
C VAL A 146 6.86 -2.97 -10.82
N THR A 147 7.92 -3.01 -10.02
CA THR A 147 7.80 -3.07 -8.56
C THR A 147 7.20 -1.78 -7.99
N MET A 148 6.44 -1.89 -6.89
CA MET A 148 5.79 -0.76 -6.22
C MET A 148 6.78 0.37 -5.94
N ARG A 149 8.00 0.06 -5.48
CA ARG A 149 9.06 1.05 -5.23
C ARG A 149 9.44 1.84 -6.49
N LYS A 150 9.70 1.17 -7.61
CA LYS A 150 10.08 1.84 -8.87
C LYS A 150 8.94 2.71 -9.39
N PHE A 151 7.70 2.24 -9.25
CA PHE A 151 6.51 3.00 -9.60
C PHE A 151 6.38 4.27 -8.75
N ILE A 152 6.54 4.17 -7.42
CA ILE A 152 6.48 5.31 -6.51
C ILE A 152 7.58 6.35 -6.84
N ILE A 153 8.83 5.91 -7.04
CA ILE A 153 9.93 6.80 -7.41
C ILE A 153 9.61 7.57 -8.70
N ALA A 154 9.11 6.86 -9.73
CA ALA A 154 8.74 7.47 -11.00
C ALA A 154 7.57 8.45 -10.85
N CYS A 155 6.55 8.11 -10.06
CA CYS A 155 5.43 9.02 -9.81
C CYS A 155 5.86 10.26 -9.04
N PHE A 156 6.73 10.14 -8.03
CA PHE A 156 7.19 11.27 -7.22
C PHE A 156 8.07 12.21 -8.04
N SER A 157 8.95 11.68 -8.88
CA SER A 157 9.80 12.50 -9.75
C SER A 157 8.98 13.23 -10.81
N LEU A 158 8.08 12.54 -11.50
CA LEU A 158 7.19 13.14 -12.49
C LEU A 158 6.25 14.19 -11.84
N LEU A 159 5.68 13.89 -10.67
CA LEU A 159 4.83 14.82 -9.95
C LEU A 159 5.62 16.06 -9.51
N GLY A 160 6.86 15.91 -9.05
CA GLY A 160 7.74 17.04 -8.70
C GLY A 160 8.00 17.97 -9.90
N VAL A 161 8.30 17.39 -11.06
CA VAL A 161 8.47 18.16 -12.31
C VAL A 161 7.17 18.86 -12.71
N LEU A 162 6.03 18.17 -12.62
CA LEU A 162 4.72 18.76 -12.91
C LEU A 162 4.39 19.93 -11.97
N MET A 163 4.73 19.84 -10.68
CA MET A 163 4.52 20.93 -9.72
C MET A 163 5.38 22.15 -10.07
N CYS A 164 6.65 21.95 -10.43
CA CYS A 164 7.52 23.04 -10.90
C CYS A 164 6.96 23.71 -12.16
N LEU A 165 6.60 22.92 -13.17
CA LEU A 165 6.04 23.44 -14.43
C LEU A 165 4.73 24.18 -14.19
N LEU A 166 3.85 23.64 -13.35
CA LEU A 166 2.59 24.29 -13.00
C LEU A 166 2.83 25.63 -12.30
N SER A 167 3.82 25.72 -11.41
CA SER A 167 4.19 26.98 -10.76
C SER A 167 4.63 28.04 -11.78
N LEU A 168 5.39 27.66 -12.81
CA LEU A 168 5.83 28.56 -13.88
C LEU A 168 4.68 28.95 -14.82
N LEU A 169 3.86 27.99 -15.24
CA LEU A 169 2.75 28.21 -16.18
C LEU A 169 1.68 29.15 -15.60
N ILE A 170 1.46 29.12 -14.29
CA ILE A 170 0.58 30.08 -13.60
C ILE A 170 1.18 31.49 -13.68
N THR A 171 2.50 31.64 -13.60
CA THR A 171 3.17 32.96 -13.69
C THR A 171 3.06 33.56 -15.09
N PHE A 172 3.09 32.73 -16.12
CA PHE A 172 2.94 33.16 -17.52
C PHE A 172 1.48 33.32 -17.98
N GLU A 173 0.51 33.22 -17.06
CA GLU A 173 -0.93 33.35 -17.34
C GLU A 173 -1.46 32.42 -18.45
N ALA A 174 -0.75 31.31 -18.73
CA ALA A 174 -1.13 30.33 -19.74
C ALA A 174 -2.24 29.40 -19.21
N THR A 175 -3.45 29.92 -19.11
CA THR A 175 -4.59 29.30 -18.42
C THR A 175 -4.90 27.88 -18.93
N VAL A 176 -5.08 27.70 -20.24
CA VAL A 176 -5.42 26.39 -20.84
C VAL A 176 -4.31 25.36 -20.62
N VAL A 177 -3.05 25.75 -20.79
CA VAL A 177 -1.91 24.84 -20.60
C VAL A 177 -1.79 24.45 -19.14
N SER A 178 -1.88 25.41 -18.22
CA SER A 178 -1.84 25.15 -16.78
C SER A 178 -2.95 24.21 -16.31
N ASP A 179 -4.13 24.24 -16.94
CA ASP A 179 -5.24 23.34 -16.63
C ASP A 179 -4.96 21.89 -17.05
N VAL A 180 -4.36 21.67 -18.21
CA VAL A 180 -3.95 20.34 -18.66
C VAL A 180 -2.92 19.74 -17.70
N PHE A 181 -1.93 20.55 -17.28
CA PHE A 181 -0.91 20.12 -16.32
C PHE A 181 -1.50 19.85 -14.93
N LEU A 182 -2.49 20.64 -14.50
CA LEU A 182 -3.20 20.42 -13.24
C LEU A 182 -3.96 19.09 -13.26
N VAL A 183 -4.67 18.79 -14.35
CA VAL A 183 -5.39 17.51 -14.55
C VAL A 183 -4.40 16.33 -14.55
N LEU A 184 -3.26 16.47 -15.23
CA LEU A 184 -2.23 15.44 -15.28
C LEU A 184 -1.61 15.17 -13.91
N ALA A 185 -1.27 16.23 -13.17
CA ALA A 185 -0.75 16.11 -11.81
C ALA A 185 -1.74 15.41 -10.87
N LYS A 186 -3.03 15.75 -10.98
CA LYS A 186 -4.08 15.09 -10.19
C LYS A 186 -4.17 13.61 -10.50
N ALA A 187 -4.17 13.28 -11.78
CA ALA A 187 -4.29 11.91 -12.26
C ALA A 187 -3.08 11.03 -11.90
N LEU A 188 -1.89 11.62 -11.75
CA LEU A 188 -0.70 10.92 -11.27
C LEU A 188 -0.69 10.77 -9.74
N SER A 189 -1.13 11.81 -9.00
CA SER A 189 -1.08 11.83 -7.53
C SER A 189 -2.03 10.81 -6.88
N ALA A 190 -3.20 10.56 -7.46
CA ALA A 190 -4.20 9.64 -6.92
C ALA A 190 -3.74 8.17 -6.89
N PRO A 191 -3.27 7.55 -7.99
CA PRO A 191 -2.74 6.19 -7.96
C PRO A 191 -1.47 6.09 -7.11
N ALA A 192 -0.60 7.11 -7.14
CA ALA A 192 0.58 7.16 -6.28
C ALA A 192 0.22 7.05 -4.79
N ASN A 193 -0.86 7.71 -4.35
CA ASN A 193 -1.36 7.59 -2.98
C ASN A 193 -1.81 6.16 -2.64
N VAL A 194 -2.56 5.51 -3.52
CA VAL A 194 -3.03 4.13 -3.30
C VAL A 194 -1.84 3.16 -3.21
N VAL A 195 -0.91 3.26 -4.16
CA VAL A 195 0.27 2.40 -4.20
C VAL A 195 1.19 2.64 -3.00
N PHE A 196 1.34 3.88 -2.55
CA PHE A 196 2.16 4.17 -1.37
C PHE A 196 1.59 3.55 -0.09
N VAL A 197 0.27 3.59 0.09
CA VAL A 197 -0.38 2.96 1.24
C VAL A 197 -0.19 1.44 1.19
N ALA A 198 -0.38 0.82 0.02
CA ALA A 198 -0.12 -0.61 -0.16
C ALA A 198 1.35 -0.97 0.12
N TYR A 199 2.28 -0.19 -0.40
CA TYR A 199 3.72 -0.34 -0.17
C TYR A 199 4.08 -0.28 1.31
N THR A 200 3.46 0.64 2.06
CA THR A 200 3.65 0.74 3.51
C THR A 200 3.23 -0.54 4.21
N LEU A 201 2.10 -1.13 3.84
CA LEU A 201 1.62 -2.38 4.43
C LEU A 201 2.55 -3.56 4.13
N GLU A 202 3.20 -3.58 2.95
CA GLU A 202 4.18 -4.61 2.60
C GLU A 202 5.53 -4.40 3.31
N LEU A 203 5.93 -3.15 3.55
CA LEU A 203 7.19 -2.80 4.18
C LEU A 203 7.26 -3.21 5.66
N PHE A 204 6.14 -3.08 6.39
CA PHE A 204 6.09 -3.34 7.82
C PHE A 204 5.58 -4.76 8.15
N PRO A 205 6.24 -5.48 9.09
CA PRO A 205 5.79 -6.80 9.50
C PRO A 205 4.43 -6.73 10.22
N THR A 206 3.67 -7.82 10.16
CA THR A 206 2.26 -7.89 10.60
C THR A 206 2.03 -7.37 12.02
N GLY A 207 2.97 -7.57 12.95
CA GLY A 207 2.86 -7.10 14.33
C GLY A 207 2.87 -5.57 14.51
N VAL A 208 3.55 -4.82 13.64
CA VAL A 208 3.67 -3.34 13.71
C VAL A 208 2.98 -2.61 12.56
N ARG A 209 2.44 -3.36 11.59
CA ARG A 209 1.79 -2.83 10.40
C ARG A 209 0.62 -1.90 10.72
N GLY A 210 -0.19 -2.22 11.72
CA GLY A 210 -1.31 -1.37 12.17
C GLY A 210 -0.83 -0.01 12.68
N THR A 211 0.17 -0.01 13.57
CA THR A 211 0.78 1.21 14.10
C THR A 211 1.47 2.03 13.01
N ALA A 212 2.18 1.38 12.10
CA ALA A 212 2.83 2.04 10.97
C ALA A 212 1.82 2.69 10.01
N ALA A 213 0.71 2.01 9.71
CA ALA A 213 -0.37 2.57 8.91
C ALA A 213 -0.97 3.82 9.59
N GLY A 214 -1.21 3.76 10.90
CA GLY A 214 -1.65 4.92 11.68
C GLY A 214 -0.70 6.11 11.58
N TRP A 215 0.61 5.86 11.69
CA TRP A 215 1.65 6.88 11.52
C TRP A 215 1.63 7.49 10.12
N VAL A 216 1.53 6.66 9.08
CA VAL A 216 1.44 7.14 7.70
C VAL A 216 0.18 7.98 7.50
N PHE A 217 -0.99 7.55 7.98
CA PHE A 217 -2.21 8.38 7.89
C PHE A 217 -2.09 9.70 8.65
N ALA A 218 -1.42 9.73 9.82
CA ALA A 218 -1.12 10.97 10.52
C ALA A 218 -0.19 11.90 9.70
N ALA A 219 0.77 11.34 8.96
CA ALA A 219 1.59 12.07 7.99
C ALA A 219 0.75 12.69 6.88
N GLY A 220 -0.22 11.92 6.37
CA GLY A 220 -1.13 12.39 5.34
C GLY A 220 -2.00 13.54 5.86
N ALA A 221 -2.57 13.38 7.05
CA ALA A 221 -3.39 14.41 7.68
C ALA A 221 -2.60 15.71 7.90
N THR A 222 -1.38 15.61 8.44
CA THR A 222 -0.49 16.77 8.62
C THR A 222 -0.15 17.40 7.27
N GLY A 223 0.30 16.64 6.27
CA GLY A 223 0.57 17.16 4.92
C GLY A 223 -0.63 17.86 4.29
N ALA A 224 -1.83 17.32 4.45
CA ALA A 224 -3.06 17.92 3.97
C ALA A 224 -3.41 19.24 4.69
N LEU A 225 -3.19 19.31 6.01
CA LEU A 225 -3.39 20.53 6.80
C LEU A 225 -2.41 21.62 6.35
N PHE A 226 -1.12 21.29 6.22
CA PHE A 226 -0.09 22.24 5.77
C PHE A 226 -0.37 22.76 4.36
N ALA A 227 -0.79 21.89 3.42
CA ALA A 227 -1.14 22.31 2.07
C ALA A 227 -2.36 23.24 2.04
N SER A 228 -3.38 22.94 2.85
CA SER A 228 -4.58 23.77 2.94
C SER A 228 -4.28 25.13 3.60
N ALA A 229 -3.43 25.13 4.63
CA ALA A 229 -2.97 26.34 5.30
C ALA A 229 -2.11 27.22 4.38
N SER A 230 -1.17 26.64 3.63
CA SER A 230 -0.29 27.41 2.73
C SER A 230 -1.07 28.13 1.62
N LEU A 231 -2.13 27.49 1.11
CA LEU A 231 -3.02 28.09 0.11
C LEU A 231 -3.93 29.19 0.66
N THR A 232 -4.19 29.24 1.98
CA THR A 232 -5.15 30.18 2.59
C THR A 232 -4.49 31.36 3.31
N LEU A 233 -3.22 31.28 3.74
CA LEU A 233 -2.62 32.25 4.67
C LEU A 233 -1.92 33.50 4.06
N ARG A 234 -1.42 33.48 2.82
CA ARG A 234 -0.51 34.51 2.26
C ARG A 234 -0.98 35.27 0.98
N LYS A 235 -1.77 36.35 1.14
CA LYS A 235 -2.58 37.09 0.14
C LYS A 235 -2.07 37.21 -1.31
N ASP A 236 -0.76 37.31 -1.53
CA ASP A 236 -0.23 37.72 -2.85
C ASP A 236 0.52 36.61 -3.62
N MET A 237 0.97 35.51 -2.98
CA MET A 237 1.85 34.48 -3.60
C MET A 237 1.49 33.01 -3.24
N HIS A 238 0.26 32.77 -2.79
CA HIS A 238 -0.19 31.49 -2.23
C HIS A 238 0.05 30.26 -3.12
N GLN A 239 -0.23 30.38 -4.43
CA GLN A 239 -0.26 29.25 -5.34
C GLN A 239 1.15 28.82 -5.74
N HIS A 240 2.00 29.78 -6.12
CA HIS A 240 3.40 29.51 -6.48
C HIS A 240 4.20 28.97 -5.29
N ALA A 241 4.04 29.57 -4.11
CA ALA A 241 4.74 29.10 -2.90
C ALA A 241 4.33 27.67 -2.52
N THR A 242 3.04 27.34 -2.62
CA THR A 242 2.54 25.99 -2.32
C THR A 242 3.05 24.97 -3.35
N LEU A 243 3.06 25.31 -4.64
CA LEU A 243 3.55 24.42 -5.70
C LEU A 243 5.07 24.22 -5.63
N ALA A 244 5.83 25.28 -5.34
CA ALA A 244 7.26 25.19 -5.12
C ALA A 244 7.60 24.33 -3.90
N ALA A 245 6.87 24.50 -2.78
CA ALA A 245 7.03 23.67 -1.60
C ALA A 245 6.68 22.19 -1.89
N ALA A 246 5.61 21.93 -2.66
CA ALA A 246 5.25 20.57 -3.07
C ALA A 246 6.38 19.93 -3.90
N ALA A 247 6.95 20.68 -4.86
CA ALA A 247 8.05 20.19 -5.68
C ALA A 247 9.30 19.87 -4.83
N THR A 248 9.71 20.77 -3.93
CA THR A 248 10.90 20.54 -3.08
C THR A 248 10.71 19.35 -2.16
N PHE A 249 9.54 19.18 -1.54
CA PHE A 249 9.25 18.02 -0.71
C PHE A 249 9.26 16.71 -1.52
N LEU A 250 8.75 16.71 -2.74
CA LEU A 250 8.77 15.53 -3.62
C LEU A 250 10.19 15.17 -4.07
N PHE A 251 11.01 16.15 -4.47
CA PHE A 251 12.42 15.87 -4.84
C PHE A 251 13.24 15.40 -3.64
N ALA A 252 13.09 16.03 -2.48
CA ALA A 252 13.70 15.57 -1.24
C ALA A 252 13.28 14.13 -0.89
N SER A 253 12.01 13.80 -1.14
CA SER A 253 11.46 12.46 -0.94
C SER A 253 12.08 11.42 -1.87
N VAL A 254 12.28 11.74 -3.15
CA VAL A 254 12.97 10.85 -4.09
C VAL A 254 14.42 10.59 -3.66
N LEU A 255 15.11 11.60 -3.15
CA LEU A 255 16.46 11.43 -2.60
C LEU A 255 16.45 10.56 -1.33
N ALA A 256 15.50 10.78 -0.43
CA ALA A 256 15.33 10.01 0.80
C ALA A 256 14.98 8.53 0.52
N GLN A 257 14.26 8.22 -0.57
CA GLN A 257 13.94 6.84 -0.99
C GLN A 257 15.17 6.01 -1.35
N ARG A 258 16.34 6.62 -1.60
CA ARG A 258 17.60 5.88 -1.76
C ARG A 258 18.09 5.29 -0.43
N ALA A 259 17.71 5.88 0.70
CA ALA A 259 18.09 5.44 2.03
C ALA A 259 17.13 4.39 2.62
N LEU A 260 15.94 4.19 2.03
CA LEU A 260 15.05 3.08 2.40
C LEU A 260 15.52 1.79 1.73
N PRO A 261 15.54 0.65 2.45
CA PRO A 261 15.95 -0.61 1.87
C PRO A 261 14.96 -1.09 0.82
N THR A 262 15.51 -1.80 -0.14
CA THR A 262 14.82 -2.51 -1.22
C THR A 262 13.84 -3.52 -0.63
N ASP A 263 12.64 -3.59 -1.20
CA ASP A 263 11.54 -4.51 -0.87
C ASP A 263 12.03 -5.89 -0.38
N THR A 264 11.93 -6.14 0.93
CA THR A 264 12.21 -7.43 1.54
C THR A 264 11.30 -8.54 1.01
N THR A 265 10.11 -8.21 0.48
CA THR A 265 9.17 -9.16 -0.10
C THR A 265 9.53 -9.57 -1.53
N ALA A 266 10.05 -8.67 -2.38
CA ALA A 266 10.53 -9.03 -3.70
C ALA A 266 11.81 -9.88 -3.63
N GLU A 267 12.68 -9.56 -2.65
CA GLU A 267 13.87 -10.36 -2.37
C GLU A 267 13.50 -11.70 -1.72
N CYS A 268 12.56 -11.75 -0.77
CA CYS A 268 12.05 -13.01 -0.21
C CYS A 268 11.33 -13.87 -1.24
N ALA A 269 10.54 -13.30 -2.16
CA ALA A 269 9.87 -14.04 -3.23
C ALA A 269 10.86 -14.53 -4.31
N MET A 270 11.91 -13.75 -4.60
CA MET A 270 13.02 -14.20 -5.45
C MET A 270 13.89 -15.26 -4.75
N ILE A 271 14.09 -15.15 -3.44
CA ILE A 271 14.85 -16.14 -2.64
C ILE A 271 14.03 -17.42 -2.44
N SER A 272 12.71 -17.35 -2.23
CA SER A 272 11.84 -18.53 -2.13
C SER A 272 11.76 -19.26 -3.46
N SER A 273 11.52 -18.56 -4.58
CA SER A 273 11.53 -19.18 -5.91
C SER A 273 12.90 -19.74 -6.30
N ARG A 274 14.01 -19.10 -5.91
CA ARG A 274 15.37 -19.65 -6.09
C ARG A 274 15.64 -20.86 -5.20
N ARG A 275 15.15 -20.87 -3.94
CA ARG A 275 15.25 -22.01 -3.02
C ARG A 275 14.41 -23.20 -3.49
N GLU A 276 13.18 -22.97 -3.95
CA GLU A 276 12.33 -23.99 -4.56
C GLU A 276 12.98 -24.55 -5.84
N SER A 277 13.48 -23.67 -6.72
CA SER A 277 14.20 -24.09 -7.93
C SER A 277 15.51 -24.85 -7.65
N ALA A 278 16.16 -24.59 -6.52
CA ALA A 278 17.38 -25.30 -6.09
C ALA A 278 17.04 -26.63 -5.39
N ALA A 279 15.97 -26.67 -4.60
CA ALA A 279 15.44 -27.88 -3.98
C ALA A 279 14.92 -28.86 -5.03
N SER A 280 14.11 -28.40 -5.99
CA SER A 280 13.65 -29.23 -7.12
C SER A 280 14.82 -29.78 -7.95
N ARG A 281 15.88 -29.00 -8.17
CA ARG A 281 17.11 -29.48 -8.86
C ARG A 281 17.90 -30.49 -8.04
N LYS A 282 17.96 -30.35 -6.72
CA LYS A 282 18.58 -31.35 -5.83
C LYS A 282 17.78 -32.65 -5.80
N VAL A 283 16.46 -32.57 -5.69
CA VAL A 283 15.55 -33.73 -5.73
C VAL A 283 15.68 -34.46 -7.06
N MET A 284 15.70 -33.75 -8.19
CA MET A 284 15.84 -34.35 -9.53
C MET A 284 17.21 -35.01 -9.75
N LYS A 285 18.30 -34.43 -9.20
CA LYS A 285 19.62 -35.07 -9.19
C LYS A 285 19.66 -36.32 -8.32
N HIS A 286 19.01 -36.30 -7.17
CA HIS A 286 18.98 -37.46 -6.27
C HIS A 286 18.17 -38.60 -6.89
N MET A 287 17.01 -38.29 -7.48
CA MET A 287 16.16 -39.24 -8.19
C MET A 287 16.88 -39.86 -9.40
N LYS A 288 17.67 -39.06 -10.13
CA LYS A 288 18.51 -39.56 -11.23
C LYS A 288 19.65 -40.46 -10.74
N SER A 289 20.28 -40.14 -9.62
CA SER A 289 21.31 -41.02 -9.01
C SER A 289 20.74 -42.34 -8.47
N SER A 290 19.49 -42.33 -7.99
CA SER A 290 18.80 -43.54 -7.52
C SER A 290 18.31 -44.43 -8.67
N LEU A 291 18.09 -43.86 -9.87
CA LEU A 291 17.75 -44.60 -11.09
C LEU A 291 18.98 -45.19 -11.79
N GLU A 292 20.17 -44.64 -11.55
CA GLU A 292 21.44 -45.08 -12.15
C GLU A 292 22.21 -46.11 -11.28
N THR A 293 21.71 -46.48 -10.09
CA THR A 293 22.28 -47.59 -9.30
C THR A 293 21.68 -48.94 -9.71
N PRO A 294 22.42 -49.81 -10.44
CA PRO A 294 21.95 -51.16 -10.72
C PRO A 294 21.92 -51.96 -9.41
N ALA A 295 20.76 -52.54 -9.11
CA ALA A 295 20.61 -53.52 -8.05
C ALA A 295 21.53 -54.72 -8.34
N THR A 296 22.61 -54.86 -7.58
CA THR A 296 23.39 -56.09 -7.55
C THR A 296 22.66 -57.13 -6.70
N PRO A 297 22.30 -58.31 -7.25
CA PRO A 297 21.76 -59.38 -6.44
C PRO A 297 22.90 -60.01 -5.63
N ARG A 298 22.85 -59.90 -4.30
CA ARG A 298 23.65 -60.75 -3.42
C ARG A 298 23.02 -62.14 -3.41
N LEU A 299 23.63 -63.06 -4.14
CA LEU A 299 23.50 -64.50 -3.96
C LEU A 299 24.70 -64.99 -3.15
N ASN A 300 24.39 -65.86 -2.18
CA ASN A 300 25.22 -66.58 -1.21
C ASN A 300 25.53 -65.85 0.09
#